data_AF-A0A2D5GWL1-F1
#
_entry.id   AF-A0A2D5GWL1-F1
#
_cell.length_a   1.000
_cell.length_b   1.000
_cell.length_c   1.000
_cell.angle_alpha   90.00
_cell.angle_beta   90.00
_cell.angle_gamma   90.00
#
_symmetry.space_group_name_H-M   'P 1'
#
loop_
_entity.id
_entity.type
_entity.pdbx_description
1 polymer ?
#
loop_
_entity_poly.entity_id
_entity_poly.type
_entity_poly.pdbx_seq_one_letter_code
_entity_poly.pdbx_strand_id
1 'polypeptide(L)'
;MLVRKIKKIEHVVYESEKEFRQYCPNNDLTRNWRDGTEGSWVTTDDGKVCQVLKRGELRNSQSTGVCNYYVRTAIGSFICRDGVKMEGDFRKNMYSFGSDETSLYQQKIHRKKPTRREFLFAKYVAQGDGISEAFIKAYPTNNEKYADYQGKILLSTERVKNLIREEVDKVLHEAEITPLYLLEKMKSVIDNRSAQDKDKIQAIKTLMQISGMMETDKRTESVTLFQGFTKEQLDAIQGGNSKKLIEASREVEK
;
A
#
# COMPACT_ATOMS: atom_id res chain seq x y z
N MET A 1 -4.39 -12.28 36.59
CA MET A 1 -3.10 -11.59 36.43
C MET A 1 -2.49 -11.92 35.08
N LEU A 2 -2.21 -10.92 34.27
CA LEU A 2 -1.45 -11.02 33.02
C LEU A 2 -0.08 -10.36 33.19
N VAL A 3 0.97 -10.90 32.58
CA VAL A 3 2.33 -10.34 32.66
C VAL A 3 2.91 -10.12 31.27
N ARG A 4 3.40 -8.91 31.00
CA ARG A 4 4.10 -8.55 29.77
C ARG A 4 5.52 -8.12 30.06
N LYS A 5 6.49 -8.74 29.39
CA LYS A 5 7.91 -8.40 29.52
C LYS A 5 8.32 -7.32 28.50
N ILE A 6 8.89 -6.22 28.98
CA ILE A 6 9.34 -5.09 28.17
C ILE A 6 10.77 -4.74 28.59
N LYS A 7 11.73 -4.80 27.65
CA LYS A 7 13.15 -4.51 27.93
C LYS A 7 13.68 -5.20 29.20
N LYS A 8 13.30 -6.47 29.40
CA LYS A 8 13.63 -7.33 30.56
C LYS A 8 12.90 -7.00 31.88
N ILE A 9 12.05 -5.98 31.92
CA ILE A 9 11.20 -5.64 33.08
C ILE A 9 9.82 -6.27 32.87
N GLU A 10 9.26 -6.85 33.92
CA GLU A 10 7.92 -7.43 33.90
C GLU A 10 6.88 -6.41 34.35
N HIS A 11 5.84 -6.24 33.54
CA HIS A 11 4.73 -5.36 33.84
C HIS A 11 3.46 -6.19 34.01
N VAL A 12 2.84 -6.02 35.17
CA VAL A 12 1.68 -6.78 35.60
C VAL A 12 0.40 -6.02 35.30
N VAL A 13 -0.62 -6.77 34.86
CA VAL A 13 -2.01 -6.33 34.84
C VAL A 13 -2.81 -7.24 35.77
N TYR A 14 -3.42 -6.65 36.78
CA TYR A 14 -4.29 -7.32 37.73
C TYR A 14 -5.72 -7.33 37.19
N GLU A 15 -6.48 -8.40 37.42
CA GLU A 15 -7.85 -8.53 36.94
C GLU A 15 -8.83 -7.62 37.67
N SER A 16 -8.49 -7.17 38.88
CA SER A 16 -9.34 -6.29 39.66
C SER A 16 -8.56 -5.46 40.66
N GLU A 17 -9.19 -4.39 41.16
CA GLU A 17 -8.67 -3.62 42.30
C GLU A 17 -8.44 -4.52 43.53
N LYS A 18 -9.29 -5.52 43.76
CA LYS A 18 -9.13 -6.45 44.89
C LYS A 18 -7.81 -7.21 44.81
N GLU A 19 -7.49 -7.74 43.63
CA GLU A 19 -6.22 -8.44 43.40
C GLU A 19 -5.05 -7.47 43.51
N PHE A 20 -5.15 -6.28 42.92
CA PHE A 20 -4.12 -5.24 43.02
C PHE A 20 -3.79 -4.89 44.48
N ARG A 21 -4.79 -4.72 45.34
CA ARG A 21 -4.60 -4.36 46.76
C ARG A 21 -3.94 -5.46 47.59
N GLN A 22 -4.02 -6.73 47.16
CA GLN A 22 -3.31 -7.82 47.83
C GLN A 22 -1.79 -7.71 47.65
N TYR A 23 -1.35 -7.26 46.46
CA TYR A 23 0.08 -7.14 46.13
C TYR A 23 0.64 -5.73 46.36
N CYS A 24 -0.19 -4.69 46.22
CA CYS A 24 0.17 -3.29 46.30
C CYS A 24 -0.82 -2.49 47.18
N PRO A 25 -0.91 -2.79 48.50
CA PRO A 25 -1.95 -2.23 49.37
C PRO A 25 -1.88 -0.71 49.50
N ASN A 26 -0.67 -0.15 49.57
CA ASN A 26 -0.43 1.26 49.89
C ASN A 26 -0.26 2.16 48.65
N ASN A 27 -0.35 1.62 47.44
CA ASN A 27 -0.17 2.39 46.22
C ASN A 27 -1.46 3.14 45.85
N ASP A 28 -1.32 4.39 45.41
CA ASP A 28 -2.44 5.15 44.89
C ASP A 28 -2.97 4.54 43.59
N LEU A 29 -4.30 4.53 43.45
CA LEU A 29 -5.00 4.00 42.28
C LEU A 29 -5.88 5.08 41.67
N THR A 30 -5.57 5.47 40.45
CA THR A 30 -6.36 6.41 39.67
C THR A 30 -7.49 5.67 38.95
N ARG A 31 -8.74 5.98 39.30
CA ARG A 31 -9.92 5.27 38.74
C ARG A 31 -10.14 5.55 37.25
N ASN A 32 -9.86 6.76 36.78
CA ASN A 32 -9.93 7.09 35.37
C ASN A 32 -8.53 7.07 34.76
N TRP A 33 -8.24 6.06 33.95
CA TRP A 33 -6.93 5.91 33.32
C TRP A 33 -6.51 7.11 32.47
N ARG A 34 -7.45 7.94 32.00
CA ARG A 34 -7.17 9.14 31.19
C ARG A 34 -6.43 10.21 32.00
N ASP A 35 -6.56 10.18 33.32
CA ASP A 35 -5.92 11.11 34.25
C ASP A 35 -4.59 10.57 34.78
N GLY A 36 -4.23 9.32 34.43
CA GLY A 36 -2.99 8.68 34.87
C GLY A 36 -1.73 9.35 34.34
N THR A 37 -0.76 9.59 35.23
CA THR A 37 0.59 10.08 34.93
C THR A 37 1.58 8.92 34.79
N GLU A 38 2.79 9.19 34.29
CA GLU A 38 3.83 8.16 34.19
C GLU A 38 4.14 7.54 35.55
N GLY A 39 4.13 6.21 35.61
CA GLY A 39 4.34 5.44 36.83
C GLY A 39 3.08 5.19 37.68
N SER A 40 1.98 5.92 37.45
CA SER A 40 0.74 5.74 38.20
C SER A 40 0.03 4.42 37.88
N TRP A 41 -0.67 3.88 38.87
CA TRP A 41 -1.58 2.75 38.66
C TRP A 41 -2.97 3.28 38.30
N VAL A 42 -3.56 2.69 37.27
CA VAL A 42 -4.85 3.10 36.72
C VAL A 42 -5.83 1.94 36.60
N THR A 43 -7.11 2.24 36.73
CA THR A 43 -8.20 1.28 36.46
C THR A 43 -8.65 1.41 34.99
N THR A 44 -8.76 0.28 34.32
CA THR A 44 -9.25 0.16 32.95
C THR A 44 -10.78 0.19 32.90
N ASP A 45 -11.37 0.37 31.72
CA ASP A 45 -12.83 0.44 31.57
C ASP A 45 -13.51 -0.94 31.82
N ASP A 46 -12.75 -2.05 31.74
CA ASP A 46 -13.19 -3.41 32.10
C ASP A 46 -12.84 -3.81 33.56
N GLY A 47 -12.34 -2.87 34.38
CA GLY A 47 -12.12 -3.07 35.82
C GLY A 47 -10.77 -3.68 36.21
N LYS A 48 -9.89 -3.94 35.24
CA LYS A 48 -8.50 -4.37 35.46
C LYS A 48 -7.65 -3.20 35.98
N VAL A 49 -6.49 -3.51 36.56
CA VAL A 49 -5.56 -2.51 37.07
C VAL A 49 -4.19 -2.69 36.44
N CYS A 50 -3.61 -1.62 35.90
CA CYS A 50 -2.30 -1.64 35.27
C CYS A 50 -1.52 -0.33 35.49
N GLN A 51 -0.21 -0.37 35.25
CA GLN A 51 0.64 0.81 35.38
C GLN A 51 0.74 1.58 34.05
N VAL A 52 0.71 2.91 34.14
CA VAL A 52 1.04 3.81 33.03
C VAL A 52 2.56 3.86 32.85
N LEU A 53 3.04 3.30 31.74
CA LEU A 53 4.45 3.23 31.37
C LEU A 53 4.95 4.53 30.72
N LYS A 54 4.07 5.23 30.00
CA LYS A 54 4.36 6.51 29.34
C LYS A 54 3.09 7.32 29.19
N ARG A 55 3.19 8.64 29.34
CA ARG A 55 2.17 9.62 28.97
C ARG A 55 2.80 10.58 27.97
N GLY A 56 2.10 10.91 26.90
CA GLY A 56 2.61 11.85 25.92
C GLY A 56 1.53 12.68 25.27
N GLU A 57 1.98 13.65 24.50
CA GLU A 57 1.15 14.61 23.77
C GLU A 57 1.10 14.25 22.29
N LEU A 58 -0.11 14.20 21.73
CA LEU A 58 -0.37 14.10 20.30
C LEU A 58 -0.83 15.47 19.81
N ARG A 59 0.07 16.16 19.13
CA ARG A 59 -0.24 17.42 18.45
C ARG A 59 -0.78 17.12 17.06
N ASN A 60 -1.95 17.67 16.75
CA ASN A 60 -2.45 17.64 15.38
C ASN A 60 -1.65 18.65 14.54
N SER A 61 -1.02 18.20 13.45
CA SER A 61 -0.24 19.07 12.56
C SER A 61 -1.08 20.12 11.82
N GLN A 62 -2.40 19.91 11.72
CA GLN A 62 -3.31 20.79 10.98
C GLN A 62 -4.02 21.85 11.85
N SER A 63 -3.96 21.73 13.17
CA SER A 63 -4.66 22.65 14.09
C SER A 63 -3.75 23.05 15.25
N THR A 64 -3.38 24.32 15.29
CA THR A 64 -2.65 24.96 16.40
C THR A 64 -3.55 25.05 17.64
N GLY A 65 -3.65 23.95 18.42
CA GLY A 65 -4.37 23.97 19.69
C GLY A 65 -4.94 22.63 20.15
N VAL A 66 -5.20 21.69 19.24
CA VAL A 66 -5.72 20.36 19.63
C VAL A 66 -4.54 19.46 20.00
N CYS A 67 -4.22 19.44 21.29
CA CYS A 67 -3.32 18.45 21.90
C CYS A 67 -4.17 17.36 22.55
N ASN A 68 -4.03 16.11 22.12
CA ASN A 68 -4.61 14.98 22.83
C ASN A 68 -3.52 14.30 23.64
N TYR A 69 -3.81 13.96 24.90
CA TYR A 69 -2.92 13.10 25.65
C TYR A 69 -3.10 11.65 25.22
N TYR A 70 -2.06 10.86 25.41
CA TYR A 70 -2.15 9.41 25.34
C TYR A 70 -1.41 8.79 26.50
N VAL A 71 -1.84 7.60 26.89
CA VAL A 71 -1.14 6.74 27.84
C VAL A 71 -0.72 5.45 27.16
N ARG A 72 0.41 4.90 27.59
CA ARG A 72 0.89 3.57 27.22
C ARG A 72 0.95 2.72 28.47
N THR A 73 0.29 1.58 28.45
CA THR A 73 0.25 0.58 29.52
C THR A 73 0.74 -0.76 28.96
N ALA A 74 0.86 -1.78 29.80
CA ALA A 74 1.17 -3.15 29.34
C ALA A 74 0.14 -3.71 28.35
N ILE A 75 -1.12 -3.25 28.45
CA ILE A 75 -2.22 -3.61 27.53
C ILE A 75 -1.99 -3.01 26.15
N GLY A 76 -1.63 -1.73 26.07
CA GLY A 76 -1.45 -1.02 24.81
C GLY A 76 -1.29 0.49 24.94
N SER A 77 -1.34 1.19 23.81
CA SER A 77 -1.37 2.65 23.74
C SER A 77 -2.78 3.15 23.42
N PHE A 78 -3.28 4.07 24.25
CA PHE A 78 -4.65 4.58 24.19
C PHE A 78 -4.65 6.10 24.24
N ILE A 79 -5.44 6.73 23.37
CA ILE A 79 -5.62 8.19 23.35
C ILE A 79 -6.63 8.55 24.43
N CYS A 80 -6.31 9.53 25.27
CA CYS A 80 -7.18 10.04 26.32
C CYS A 80 -8.32 10.88 25.70
N ARG A 81 -9.32 10.20 25.13
CA ARG A 81 -10.57 10.77 24.62
C ARG A 81 -11.74 9.99 25.17
N ASP A 82 -12.90 10.63 25.29
CA ASP A 82 -14.09 10.01 25.90
C ASP A 82 -14.59 8.78 25.10
N GLY A 83 -14.43 8.80 23.77
CA GLY A 83 -14.86 7.69 22.91
C GLY A 83 -13.90 6.49 22.83
N VAL A 84 -12.72 6.55 23.45
CA VAL A 84 -11.72 5.45 23.43
C VAL A 84 -11.80 4.70 24.73
N LYS A 85 -11.97 3.37 24.70
CA LYS A 85 -11.93 2.50 25.88
C LYS A 85 -10.61 1.75 25.99
N MET A 86 -10.13 1.58 27.21
CA MET A 86 -9.06 0.66 27.59
C MET A 86 -9.69 -0.58 28.20
N GLU A 87 -9.79 -1.64 27.42
CA GLU A 87 -10.41 -2.92 27.81
C GLU A 87 -9.73 -4.09 27.08
N GLY A 88 -9.90 -5.31 27.59
CA GLY A 88 -9.49 -6.55 26.92
C GLY A 88 -8.09 -7.02 27.28
N ASP A 89 -7.50 -7.83 26.38
CA ASP A 89 -6.19 -8.44 26.55
C ASP A 89 -5.06 -7.62 25.91
N PHE A 90 -3.83 -8.12 26.02
CA PHE A 90 -2.65 -7.46 25.47
C PHE A 90 -2.76 -7.27 23.94
N ARG A 91 -2.61 -6.02 23.49
CA ARG A 91 -2.43 -5.74 22.07
C ARG A 91 -1.14 -6.36 21.57
N LYS A 92 -1.20 -6.99 20.39
CA LYS A 92 -0.02 -7.53 19.69
C LYS A 92 1.11 -6.51 19.63
N ASN A 93 0.79 -5.29 19.21
CA ASN A 93 1.71 -4.15 19.28
C ASN A 93 1.26 -3.13 20.33
N MET A 94 1.95 -3.10 21.48
CA MET A 94 1.68 -2.15 22.56
C MET A 94 1.85 -0.68 22.17
N TYR A 95 2.70 -0.41 21.17
CA TYR A 95 3.04 0.95 20.75
C TYR A 95 2.03 1.52 19.75
N SER A 96 1.14 0.68 19.21
CA SER A 96 0.12 1.10 18.25
C SER A 96 -1.15 1.57 18.96
N PHE A 97 -1.71 2.68 18.47
CA PHE A 97 -3.03 3.15 18.90
C PHE A 97 -4.18 2.34 18.29
N GLY A 98 -3.94 1.59 17.21
CA GLY A 98 -4.90 0.66 16.62
C GLY A 98 -4.91 -0.69 17.34
N SER A 99 -6.09 -1.32 17.42
CA SER A 99 -6.28 -2.66 17.98
C SER A 99 -5.91 -3.79 17.01
N ASP A 100 -5.52 -3.47 15.79
CA ASP A 100 -5.54 -4.45 14.70
C ASP A 100 -4.61 -5.65 14.96
N GLU A 101 -5.22 -6.82 14.85
CA GLU A 101 -4.56 -8.12 14.89
C GLU A 101 -3.65 -8.37 13.69
N THR A 102 -3.86 -7.63 12.60
CA THR A 102 -3.16 -7.78 11.32
C THR A 102 -1.96 -6.84 11.23
N SER A 103 -0.87 -7.32 10.63
CA SER A 103 0.32 -6.49 10.43
C SER A 103 0.06 -5.33 9.47
N LEU A 104 0.84 -4.24 9.58
CA LEU A 104 0.77 -3.09 8.66
C LEU A 104 0.88 -3.52 7.19
N TYR A 105 1.66 -4.57 6.91
CA TYR A 105 1.78 -5.17 5.59
C TYR A 105 0.45 -5.77 5.09
N GLN A 106 -0.21 -6.57 5.93
CA GLN A 106 -1.52 -7.15 5.60
C GLN A 106 -2.58 -6.06 5.39
N GLN A 107 -2.60 -5.04 6.25
CA GLN A 107 -3.51 -3.90 6.07
C GLN A 107 -3.29 -3.19 4.73
N LYS A 108 -2.03 -3.04 4.30
CA LYS A 108 -1.68 -2.40 3.04
C LYS A 108 -2.16 -3.21 1.83
N ILE A 109 -2.02 -4.54 1.87
CA ILE A 109 -2.44 -5.43 0.79
C ILE A 109 -3.95 -5.53 0.71
N HIS A 110 -4.61 -5.82 1.84
CA HIS A 110 -6.05 -6.07 1.90
C HIS A 110 -6.91 -4.80 1.86
N ARG A 111 -6.30 -3.62 1.72
CA ARG A 111 -7.04 -2.38 1.53
C ARG A 111 -7.91 -2.46 0.26
N LYS A 112 -9.22 -2.26 0.41
CA LYS A 112 -10.17 -2.28 -0.72
C LYS A 112 -10.11 -1.00 -1.56
N LYS A 113 -10.13 0.17 -0.92
CA LYS A 113 -10.20 1.47 -1.59
C LYS A 113 -8.81 2.07 -1.83
N PRO A 114 -8.50 2.57 -3.04
CA PRO A 114 -7.23 3.20 -3.31
C PRO A 114 -7.05 4.54 -2.59
N THR A 115 -5.81 4.88 -2.27
CA THR A 115 -5.42 6.18 -1.71
C THR A 115 -5.02 7.16 -2.80
N ARG A 116 -5.08 8.47 -2.53
CA ARG A 116 -4.63 9.52 -3.48
C ARG A 116 -3.18 9.32 -3.96
N ARG A 117 -2.30 8.80 -3.09
CA ARG A 117 -0.90 8.52 -3.47
C ARG A 117 -0.78 7.26 -4.32
N GLU A 118 -1.66 6.27 -4.14
CA GLU A 118 -1.73 5.10 -5.04
C GLU A 118 -2.19 5.53 -6.45
N PHE A 119 -3.09 6.51 -6.57
CA PHE A 119 -3.44 7.12 -7.86
C PHE A 119 -2.24 7.82 -8.53
N LEU A 120 -1.53 8.67 -7.79
CA LEU A 120 -0.33 9.35 -8.31
C LEU A 120 0.74 8.34 -8.73
N PHE A 121 0.98 7.32 -7.90
CA PHE A 121 1.92 6.24 -8.22
C PHE A 121 1.52 5.52 -9.51
N ALA A 122 0.25 5.14 -9.66
CA ALA A 122 -0.25 4.49 -10.85
C ALA A 122 -0.08 5.37 -12.10
N LYS A 123 -0.37 6.67 -11.99
CA LYS A 123 -0.16 7.64 -13.07
C LYS A 123 1.30 7.71 -13.52
N TYR A 124 2.25 7.84 -12.59
CA TYR A 124 3.67 7.89 -12.92
C TYR A 124 4.17 6.60 -13.57
N VAL A 125 3.73 5.44 -13.08
CA VAL A 125 4.04 4.15 -13.70
C VAL A 125 3.44 4.03 -15.11
N ALA A 126 2.20 4.46 -15.31
CA ALA A 126 1.56 4.48 -16.64
C ALA A 126 2.28 5.42 -17.63
N GLN A 127 2.87 6.49 -17.12
CA GLN A 127 3.74 7.42 -17.86
C GLN A 127 5.19 6.91 -18.05
N GLY A 128 5.49 5.65 -17.68
CA GLY A 128 6.77 5.01 -17.97
C GLY A 128 7.88 5.27 -16.95
N ASP A 129 7.58 5.92 -15.81
CA ASP A 129 8.55 6.05 -14.74
C ASP A 129 8.88 4.67 -14.12
N GLY A 130 10.15 4.47 -13.77
CA GLY A 130 10.57 3.26 -13.05
C GLY A 130 9.89 3.14 -11.68
N ILE A 131 9.75 1.91 -11.16
CA ILE A 131 9.02 1.62 -9.92
C ILE A 131 9.47 2.50 -8.74
N SER A 132 10.79 2.57 -8.51
CA SER A 132 11.38 3.38 -7.43
C SER A 132 11.12 4.87 -7.62
N GLU A 133 11.29 5.37 -8.85
CA GLU A 133 11.09 6.78 -9.19
C GLU A 133 9.63 7.20 -9.02
N ALA A 134 8.70 6.43 -9.61
CA ALA A 134 7.26 6.64 -9.46
C ALA A 134 6.85 6.62 -7.98
N PHE A 135 7.43 5.71 -7.20
CA PHE A 135 7.15 5.63 -5.76
C PHE A 135 7.67 6.86 -5.02
N ILE A 136 8.90 7.30 -5.27
CA ILE A 136 9.48 8.49 -4.62
C ILE A 136 8.66 9.75 -4.97
N LYS A 137 8.24 9.90 -6.23
CA LYS A 137 7.38 11.02 -6.66
C LYS A 137 6.03 11.03 -5.93
N ALA A 138 5.39 9.87 -5.77
CA ALA A 138 4.10 9.76 -5.09
C ALA A 138 4.18 9.73 -3.55
N TYR A 139 5.29 9.22 -3.00
CA TYR A 139 5.57 9.03 -1.59
C TYR A 139 6.98 9.56 -1.29
N PRO A 140 7.12 10.88 -1.02
CA PRO A 140 8.42 11.51 -0.82
C PRO A 140 9.26 10.77 0.23
N THR A 141 10.33 10.12 -0.22
CA THR A 141 11.30 9.38 0.60
C THR A 141 12.67 9.45 -0.07
N ASN A 142 13.73 9.45 0.73
CA ASN A 142 15.10 9.50 0.24
C ASN A 142 15.75 8.10 0.14
N ASN A 143 15.00 7.05 0.46
CA ASN A 143 15.50 5.68 0.47
C ASN A 143 14.99 4.91 -0.76
N GLU A 144 15.85 4.79 -1.76
CA GLU A 144 15.53 4.14 -3.03
C GLU A 144 15.25 2.64 -2.88
N LYS A 145 16.03 1.91 -2.07
CA LYS A 145 15.78 0.46 -1.83
C LYS A 145 14.42 0.23 -1.17
N TYR A 146 14.04 1.11 -0.25
CA TYR A 146 12.72 1.08 0.37
C TYR A 146 11.63 1.39 -0.67
N ALA A 147 11.84 2.40 -1.51
CA ALA A 147 10.90 2.78 -2.57
C ALA A 147 10.67 1.64 -3.57
N ASP A 148 11.73 0.98 -4.04
CA ASP A 148 11.65 -0.20 -4.92
C ASP A 148 10.82 -1.32 -4.28
N TYR A 149 11.18 -1.72 -3.06
CA TYR A 149 10.49 -2.79 -2.35
C TYR A 149 9.01 -2.46 -2.11
N GLN A 150 8.70 -1.24 -1.66
CA GLN A 150 7.33 -0.82 -1.42
C GLN A 150 6.51 -0.66 -2.70
N GLY A 151 7.13 -0.18 -3.78
CA GLY A 151 6.53 -0.06 -5.10
C GLY A 151 6.17 -1.44 -5.66
N LYS A 152 7.05 -2.42 -5.54
CA LYS A 152 6.77 -3.82 -5.91
C LYS A 152 5.58 -4.41 -5.15
N ILE A 153 5.47 -4.12 -3.84
CA ILE A 153 4.29 -4.53 -3.05
C ILE A 153 3.02 -3.84 -3.56
N LEU A 154 3.07 -2.57 -3.94
CA LEU A 154 1.89 -1.89 -4.48
C LEU A 154 1.46 -2.51 -5.81
N LEU A 155 2.41 -2.76 -6.73
CA LEU A 155 2.16 -3.34 -8.05
C LEU A 155 1.59 -4.76 -8.00
N SER A 156 1.85 -5.53 -6.93
CA SER A 156 1.27 -6.86 -6.80
C SER A 156 -0.23 -6.83 -6.48
N THR A 157 -0.75 -5.71 -5.95
CA THR A 157 -2.17 -5.57 -5.58
C THR A 157 -3.06 -5.33 -6.80
N GLU A 158 -4.18 -6.06 -6.90
CA GLU A 158 -5.17 -5.91 -7.98
C GLU A 158 -5.69 -4.46 -8.09
N ARG A 159 -5.91 -3.84 -6.93
CA ARG A 159 -6.27 -2.42 -6.78
C ARG A 159 -5.38 -1.50 -7.62
N VAL A 160 -4.07 -1.58 -7.42
CA VAL A 160 -3.11 -0.69 -8.10
C VAL A 160 -2.93 -1.09 -9.56
N LYS A 161 -2.97 -2.40 -9.87
CA LYS A 161 -2.96 -2.88 -11.27
C LYS A 161 -4.11 -2.29 -12.08
N ASN A 162 -5.31 -2.22 -11.50
CA ASN A 162 -6.48 -1.64 -12.17
C ASN A 162 -6.32 -0.13 -12.37
N LEU A 163 -5.80 0.60 -11.37
CA LEU A 163 -5.49 2.03 -11.54
C LEU A 163 -4.49 2.27 -12.68
N ILE A 164 -3.46 1.45 -12.78
CA ILE A 164 -2.47 1.58 -13.87
C ILE A 164 -3.14 1.32 -15.22
N ARG A 165 -3.99 0.30 -15.34
CA ARG A 165 -4.74 0.05 -16.58
C ARG A 165 -5.61 1.25 -16.98
N GLU A 166 -6.37 1.80 -16.03
CA GLU A 166 -7.20 2.98 -16.28
C GLU A 166 -6.39 4.19 -16.72
N GLU A 167 -5.21 4.43 -16.14
CA GLU A 167 -4.33 5.53 -16.56
C GLU A 167 -3.66 5.26 -17.92
N VAL A 168 -3.26 4.02 -18.21
CA VAL A 168 -2.75 3.63 -19.54
C VAL A 168 -3.82 3.82 -20.60
N ASP A 169 -5.05 3.40 -20.35
CA ASP A 169 -6.17 3.56 -21.28
C ASP A 169 -6.43 5.04 -21.60
N LYS A 170 -6.32 5.93 -20.60
CA LYS A 170 -6.40 7.39 -20.81
C LYS A 170 -5.27 7.89 -21.71
N VAL A 171 -4.03 7.51 -21.43
CA VAL A 171 -2.86 7.92 -22.22
C VAL A 171 -2.98 7.43 -23.66
N LEU A 172 -3.44 6.20 -23.88
CA LEU A 172 -3.69 5.66 -25.21
C LEU A 172 -4.80 6.43 -25.95
N HIS A 173 -5.89 6.75 -25.26
CA HIS A 173 -6.97 7.56 -25.83
C HIS A 173 -6.53 8.98 -26.19
N GLU A 174 -5.76 9.64 -25.33
CA GLU A 174 -5.18 10.97 -25.58
C GLU A 174 -4.23 10.96 -26.78
N ALA A 175 -3.53 9.85 -27.01
CA ALA A 175 -2.67 9.64 -28.17
C ALA A 175 -3.42 9.15 -29.42
N GLU A 176 -4.75 9.12 -29.40
CA GLU A 176 -5.62 8.57 -30.47
C GLU A 176 -5.33 7.09 -30.82
N ILE A 177 -4.64 6.36 -29.94
CA ILE A 177 -4.37 4.94 -30.07
C ILE A 177 -5.57 4.17 -29.53
N THR A 178 -6.61 4.09 -30.35
CA THR A 178 -7.82 3.31 -30.04
C THR A 178 -7.65 1.83 -30.38
N PRO A 179 -8.48 0.93 -29.82
CA PRO A 179 -8.50 -0.47 -30.24
C PRO A 179 -8.71 -0.63 -31.76
N LEU A 180 -9.58 0.18 -32.35
CA LEU A 180 -9.82 0.17 -33.80
C LEU A 180 -8.57 0.56 -34.58
N TYR A 181 -7.90 1.64 -34.18
CA TYR A 181 -6.64 2.08 -34.79
C TYR A 181 -5.59 0.95 -34.78
N LEU A 182 -5.44 0.24 -33.65
CA LEU A 182 -4.51 -0.88 -33.56
C LEU A 182 -4.88 -2.04 -34.51
N LEU A 183 -6.16 -2.38 -34.61
CA LEU A 183 -6.65 -3.41 -35.56
C LEU A 183 -6.41 -3.00 -37.01
N GLU A 184 -6.63 -1.73 -37.36
CA GLU A 184 -6.35 -1.21 -38.69
C GLU A 184 -4.86 -1.24 -39.03
N LYS A 185 -3.98 -0.93 -38.07
CA LYS A 185 -2.53 -1.06 -38.25
C LYS A 185 -2.10 -2.52 -38.42
N MET A 186 -2.67 -3.46 -37.67
CA MET A 186 -2.44 -4.90 -37.89
C MET A 186 -2.88 -5.33 -39.28
N LYS A 187 -4.07 -4.91 -39.74
CA LYS A 187 -4.55 -5.16 -41.09
C LYS A 187 -3.59 -4.62 -42.15
N SER A 188 -3.10 -3.39 -41.97
CA SER A 188 -2.12 -2.79 -42.89
C SER A 188 -0.81 -3.59 -42.96
N VAL A 189 -0.36 -4.22 -41.88
CA VAL A 189 0.82 -5.11 -41.89
C VAL A 189 0.53 -6.38 -42.70
N ILE A 190 -0.65 -6.97 -42.53
CA ILE A 190 -1.09 -8.17 -43.25
C ILE A 190 -1.18 -7.90 -44.75
N ASP A 191 -1.80 -6.78 -45.13
CA ASP A 191 -2.02 -6.40 -46.53
C ASP A 191 -0.74 -5.89 -47.23
N ASN A 192 0.33 -5.59 -46.46
CA ASN A 192 1.57 -5.08 -47.02
C ASN A 192 2.37 -6.19 -47.73
N ARG A 193 2.46 -6.09 -49.05
CA ARG A 193 3.22 -7.04 -49.89
C ARG A 193 4.70 -7.13 -49.54
N SER A 194 5.32 -6.05 -49.03
CA SER A 194 6.75 -6.03 -48.69
C SER A 194 7.08 -6.47 -47.27
N ALA A 195 6.08 -6.65 -46.41
CA ALA A 195 6.29 -7.16 -45.06
C ALA A 195 6.69 -8.64 -45.07
N GLN A 196 7.52 -9.05 -44.12
CA GLN A 196 7.93 -10.45 -43.99
C GLN A 196 6.73 -11.32 -43.62
N ASP A 197 6.68 -12.54 -44.17
CA ASP A 197 5.56 -13.46 -43.89
C ASP A 197 5.45 -13.80 -42.40
N LYS A 198 6.58 -13.83 -41.68
CA LYS A 198 6.61 -14.00 -40.22
C LYS A 198 5.77 -12.93 -39.49
N ASP A 199 5.91 -11.66 -39.87
CA ASP A 199 5.18 -10.56 -39.24
C ASP A 199 3.69 -10.62 -39.56
N LYS A 200 3.34 -10.97 -40.81
CA LYS A 200 1.95 -11.17 -41.24
C LYS A 200 1.28 -12.31 -40.46
N ILE A 201 1.95 -13.46 -40.37
CA ILE A 201 1.46 -14.63 -39.63
C ILE A 201 1.26 -14.27 -38.15
N GLN A 202 2.19 -13.52 -37.55
CA GLN A 202 2.07 -13.09 -36.16
C GLN A 202 0.89 -12.14 -35.94
N ALA A 203 0.68 -11.17 -36.84
CA ALA A 203 -0.49 -10.28 -36.79
C ALA A 203 -1.80 -11.06 -36.94
N ILE A 204 -1.89 -11.98 -37.92
CA ILE A 204 -3.07 -12.85 -38.12
C ILE A 204 -3.35 -13.68 -36.88
N LYS A 205 -2.32 -14.33 -36.30
CA LYS A 205 -2.45 -15.15 -35.09
C LYS A 205 -2.98 -14.34 -33.91
N THR A 206 -2.51 -13.10 -33.75
CA THR A 206 -2.96 -12.19 -32.70
C THR A 206 -4.42 -11.80 -32.90
N LEU A 207 -4.84 -11.49 -34.13
CA LEU A 207 -6.25 -11.22 -34.46
C LEU A 207 -7.16 -12.42 -34.22
N MET A 208 -6.71 -13.64 -34.56
CA MET A 208 -7.45 -14.88 -34.28
C MET A 208 -7.64 -15.14 -32.77
N GLN A 209 -6.66 -14.77 -31.95
CA GLN A 209 -6.77 -14.78 -30.49
C GLN A 209 -7.84 -13.82 -30.00
N ILE A 210 -7.81 -12.58 -30.48
CA ILE A 210 -8.77 -11.54 -30.09
C ILE A 210 -10.19 -11.92 -30.49
N SER A 211 -10.38 -12.55 -31.66
CA SER A 211 -11.70 -12.98 -32.15
C SER A 211 -12.21 -14.26 -31.49
N GLY A 212 -11.45 -14.89 -30.60
CA GLY A 212 -11.82 -16.14 -29.95
C GLY A 212 -11.77 -17.36 -30.87
N MET A 213 -11.10 -17.26 -32.02
CA MET A 213 -10.95 -18.35 -32.99
C MET A 213 -9.85 -19.36 -32.60
N MET A 214 -9.08 -19.09 -31.54
CA MET A 214 -8.15 -20.04 -30.95
C MET A 214 -8.61 -20.42 -29.55
N GLU A 215 -8.71 -21.73 -29.27
CA GLU A 215 -8.85 -22.25 -27.92
C GLU A 215 -7.58 -21.92 -27.12
N THR A 216 -7.68 -20.97 -26.20
CA THR A 216 -6.60 -20.66 -25.26
C THR A 216 -6.86 -21.36 -23.93
N ASP A 217 -6.97 -22.68 -23.96
CA ASP A 217 -7.00 -23.51 -22.76
C ASP A 217 -5.58 -23.64 -22.19
N LYS A 218 -5.15 -22.58 -21.52
CA LYS A 218 -4.20 -22.58 -20.39
C LYS A 218 -4.17 -21.17 -19.82
N ARG A 219 -4.90 -20.97 -18.73
CA ARG A 219 -4.57 -19.93 -17.74
C ARG A 219 -3.25 -20.32 -17.06
N THR A 220 -2.15 -20.31 -17.79
CA THR A 220 -0.85 -20.08 -17.15
C THR A 220 -0.84 -18.61 -16.77
N GLU A 221 -0.61 -18.33 -15.50
CA GLU A 221 -0.27 -17.00 -14.98
C GLU A 221 1.02 -16.52 -15.66
N SER A 222 0.95 -16.15 -16.94
CA SER A 222 1.98 -15.35 -17.57
C SER A 222 1.82 -13.95 -17.00
N VAL A 223 2.38 -13.77 -15.80
CA VAL A 223 2.92 -12.48 -15.36
C VAL A 223 4.11 -12.18 -16.28
N THR A 224 3.87 -11.98 -17.57
CA THR A 224 4.79 -11.21 -18.38
C THR A 224 4.74 -9.83 -17.78
N LEU A 225 5.80 -9.48 -17.06
CA LEU A 225 6.02 -8.17 -16.48
C LEU A 225 5.77 -7.13 -17.58
N PHE A 226 4.60 -6.52 -17.58
CA PHE A 226 4.35 -5.32 -18.36
C PHE A 226 5.25 -4.25 -17.73
N GLN A 227 6.42 -4.02 -18.32
CA GLN A 227 7.39 -3.01 -17.88
C GLN A 227 6.93 -1.57 -18.23
N GLY A 228 5.70 -1.41 -18.73
CA GLY A 228 5.24 -0.16 -19.30
C GLY A 228 5.94 0.13 -20.63
N PHE A 229 5.64 1.31 -21.19
CA PHE A 229 6.41 1.87 -22.28
C PHE A 229 7.58 2.66 -21.68
N THR A 230 8.76 2.62 -22.30
CA THR A 230 9.85 3.50 -21.88
C THR A 230 9.45 4.96 -22.11
N LYS A 231 10.05 5.88 -21.35
CA LYS A 231 9.81 7.32 -21.52
C LYS A 231 10.00 7.78 -22.97
N GLU A 232 11.00 7.24 -23.65
CA GLU A 232 11.27 7.50 -25.06
C GLU A 232 10.16 6.99 -26.00
N GLN A 233 9.55 5.83 -25.70
CA GLN A 233 8.42 5.29 -26.45
C GLN A 233 7.16 6.13 -26.23
N LEU A 234 6.92 6.61 -25.01
CA LEU A 234 5.80 7.49 -24.69
C LEU A 234 5.94 8.87 -25.32
N ASP A 235 7.14 9.45 -25.29
CA ASP A 235 7.45 10.72 -25.95
C ASP A 235 7.32 10.60 -27.48
N ALA A 236 7.69 9.45 -28.06
CA ALA A 236 7.51 9.19 -29.49
C ALA A 236 6.03 9.06 -29.89
N ILE A 237 5.21 8.49 -29.00
CA ILE A 237 3.75 8.39 -29.16
C ILE A 237 3.10 9.78 -29.07
N GLN A 238 3.45 10.59 -28.06
CA GLN A 238 2.92 11.95 -27.89
C GLN A 238 3.41 12.92 -28.98
N GLY A 239 4.60 12.70 -29.52
CA GLY A 239 5.22 13.54 -30.57
C GLY A 239 4.85 13.17 -32.01
N GLY A 240 3.98 12.18 -32.24
CA GLY A 240 3.53 11.78 -33.59
C GLY A 240 4.63 11.21 -34.51
N ASN A 241 5.77 10.78 -33.96
CA ASN A 241 6.97 10.45 -34.74
C ASN A 241 7.14 8.92 -34.85
N SER A 242 6.41 8.30 -35.78
CA SER A 242 6.32 6.85 -35.99
C SER A 242 7.63 6.14 -36.35
N LYS A 243 8.67 6.87 -36.80
CA LYS A 243 9.96 6.30 -37.19
C LYS A 243 10.81 5.81 -36.00
N LYS A 244 10.72 6.45 -34.83
CA LYS A 244 11.52 6.07 -33.64
C LYS A 244 11.01 4.81 -32.93
N LEU A 245 9.73 4.49 -33.07
CA LEU A 245 9.11 3.28 -32.49
C LEU A 245 9.66 1.99 -33.12
N ILE A 246 10.09 2.03 -34.39
CA ILE A 246 10.58 0.88 -35.15
C ILE A 246 12.06 0.57 -34.84
N GLU A 247 12.86 1.59 -34.50
CA GLU A 247 14.28 1.42 -34.16
C GLU A 247 14.48 0.76 -32.78
N ALA A 248 13.68 1.14 -31.78
CA ALA A 248 13.77 0.55 -30.43
C ALA A 248 13.45 -0.95 -30.39
N SER A 249 12.59 -1.45 -31.28
CA SER A 249 12.30 -2.88 -31.41
C SER A 249 13.45 -3.71 -32.00
N ARG A 250 14.45 -3.08 -32.63
CA ARG A 250 15.60 -3.77 -33.24
C ARG A 250 16.81 -3.91 -32.31
N GLU A 251 16.89 -3.14 -31.22
CA GLU A 251 18.05 -3.18 -30.31
C GLU A 251 17.94 -4.26 -29.22
N VAL A 252 16.80 -4.94 -29.09
CA VAL A 252 16.64 -6.11 -28.22
C VAL A 252 17.09 -7.39 -28.95
N GLU A 253 18.31 -7.40 -29.46
CA GLU A 253 19.06 -8.62 -29.78
C GLU A 253 20.55 -8.39 -29.47
N LYS A 254 20.95 -8.81 -28.27
CA LYS A 254 22.20 -9.52 -27.99
C LYS A 254 22.14 -10.19 -26.62
#